data_AF-A0A840VMU2-F1
#
_entry.id   AF-A0A840VMU2-F1
#
_cell.length_a   1.000
_cell.length_b   1.000
_cell.length_c   1.000
_cell.angle_alpha   90.00
_cell.angle_beta   90.00
_cell.angle_gamma   90.00
#
_symmetry.space_group_name_H-M   'P 1'
#
loop_
_entity.id
_entity.type
_entity.pdbx_description
1 polymer ?
#
loop_
_entity_poly.entity_id
_entity_poly.type
_entity_poly.pdbx_seq_one_letter_code
_entity_poly.pdbx_strand_id
1 'polypeptide(L)'
;MFEEAATRESYFLQDIEGQYAAAQACLQAGGTGPEHSVALLQTLLTAEIACVLRYSMMSISREGLESNWAGTEFQAQAADERVHVQRIAGRILALGGKPDYAPAGLFSRHVSPDAAEGALAKRLEENLAAERCVMELYRELVAHFESTDPDSAALLSEIAEDEEAHASDMEDLLATYRH
;
A
#
# COMPACT_ATOMS: atom_id res chain seq x y z
N MET A 1 27.94 -23.00 -10.48
CA MET A 1 27.13 -22.31 -11.49
C MET A 1 25.70 -22.71 -11.19
N PHE A 2 25.10 -22.00 -10.25
CA PHE A 2 23.71 -22.18 -9.80
C PHE A 2 23.01 -20.88 -10.20
N GLU A 3 22.32 -20.87 -11.34
CA GLU A 3 20.93 -21.29 -11.55
C GLU A 3 20.06 -20.03 -11.53
N GLU A 4 19.70 -19.62 -12.74
CA GLU A 4 18.82 -18.51 -13.07
C GLU A 4 17.38 -19.07 -13.04
N ALA A 5 16.62 -18.77 -11.99
CA ALA A 5 15.19 -19.07 -11.89
C ALA A 5 14.44 -18.14 -10.90
N ALA A 6 13.67 -17.21 -11.46
CA ALA A 6 12.38 -16.68 -10.97
C ALA A 6 12.30 -15.83 -9.68
N THR A 7 12.64 -14.54 -9.82
CA THR A 7 11.88 -13.32 -9.47
C THR A 7 10.55 -13.36 -8.67
N ARG A 8 10.44 -14.02 -7.52
CA ARG A 8 9.35 -13.71 -6.56
C ARG A 8 9.79 -13.87 -5.09
N GLU A 9 10.36 -12.81 -4.50
CA GLU A 9 10.90 -12.84 -3.13
C GLU A 9 10.39 -11.71 -2.20
N SER A 10 9.55 -10.77 -2.64
CA SER A 10 9.02 -9.73 -1.75
C SER A 10 7.62 -10.10 -1.27
N TYR A 11 7.50 -10.46 0.01
CA TYR A 11 6.19 -10.64 0.66
C TYR A 11 5.36 -9.36 0.64
N PHE A 12 6.00 -8.20 0.65
CA PHE A 12 5.30 -6.92 0.56
C PHE A 12 4.64 -6.74 -0.80
N LEU A 13 5.38 -6.92 -1.91
CA LEU A 13 4.79 -6.88 -3.24
C LEU A 13 3.72 -7.96 -3.43
N GLN A 14 3.96 -9.17 -2.91
CA GLN A 14 2.96 -10.24 -2.98
C GLN A 14 1.64 -9.86 -2.29
N ASP A 15 1.72 -9.19 -1.13
CA ASP A 15 0.53 -8.73 -0.41
C ASP A 15 -0.23 -7.66 -1.20
N ILE A 16 0.48 -6.66 -1.73
CA ILE A 16 -0.11 -5.54 -2.51
C ILE A 16 -0.71 -6.04 -3.83
N GLU A 17 0.04 -6.83 -4.60
CA GLU A 17 -0.46 -7.48 -5.83
C GLU A 17 -1.68 -8.38 -5.53
N GLY A 18 -1.68 -9.03 -4.36
CA GLY A 18 -2.81 -9.84 -3.90
C GLY A 18 -4.07 -9.01 -3.69
N GLN A 19 -3.95 -7.82 -3.09
CA GLN A 19 -5.08 -6.91 -2.92
C GLN A 19 -5.57 -6.33 -4.25
N TYR A 20 -4.65 -5.95 -5.14
CA TYR A 20 -5.00 -5.51 -6.49
C TYR A 20 -5.78 -6.59 -7.24
N ALA A 21 -5.30 -7.84 -7.22
CA ALA A 21 -5.98 -8.96 -7.85
C ALA A 21 -7.37 -9.25 -7.22
N ALA A 22 -7.50 -9.13 -5.90
CA ALA A 22 -8.77 -9.28 -5.21
C ALA A 22 -9.77 -8.17 -5.60
N ALA A 23 -9.32 -6.93 -5.72
CA ALA A 23 -10.14 -5.80 -6.15
C ALA A 23 -10.61 -5.99 -7.60
N GLN A 24 -9.71 -6.39 -8.50
CA GLN A 24 -10.05 -6.70 -9.89
C GLN A 24 -11.10 -7.80 -10.00
N ALA A 25 -10.94 -8.90 -9.25
CA ALA A 25 -11.93 -9.96 -9.21
C ALA A 25 -13.29 -9.47 -8.68
N CYS A 26 -13.28 -8.58 -7.69
CA CYS A 26 -14.47 -7.95 -7.17
C CYS A 26 -15.13 -7.07 -8.26
N LEU A 27 -14.41 -6.11 -8.85
CA LEU A 27 -14.91 -5.24 -9.93
C LEU A 27 -15.54 -6.04 -11.09
N GLN A 28 -14.90 -7.14 -11.51
CA GLN A 28 -15.41 -8.01 -12.57
C GLN A 28 -16.72 -8.73 -12.21
N ALA A 29 -17.00 -8.94 -10.92
CA ALA A 29 -18.27 -9.50 -10.46
C ALA A 29 -19.45 -8.51 -10.62
N GLY A 30 -19.19 -7.21 -10.84
CA GLY A 30 -20.17 -6.24 -11.32
C GLY A 30 -21.24 -5.80 -10.31
N GLY A 31 -20.87 -5.63 -9.03
CA GLY A 31 -21.78 -5.13 -7.98
C GLY A 31 -21.70 -3.61 -7.80
N THR A 32 -22.72 -3.02 -7.16
CA THR A 32 -22.73 -1.59 -6.78
C THR A 32 -23.38 -1.33 -5.41
N GLY A 33 -23.77 -2.40 -4.70
CA GLY A 33 -24.41 -2.30 -3.39
C GLY A 33 -23.39 -2.17 -2.24
N PRO A 34 -23.85 -1.85 -1.02
CA PRO A 34 -22.96 -1.63 0.12
C PRO A 34 -21.98 -2.78 0.41
N GLU A 35 -22.41 -4.03 0.28
CA GLU A 35 -21.53 -5.20 0.45
C GLU A 35 -20.38 -5.22 -0.57
N HIS A 36 -20.65 -4.80 -1.80
CA HIS A 36 -19.66 -4.70 -2.86
C HIS A 36 -18.67 -3.57 -2.59
N SER A 37 -19.19 -2.38 -2.26
CA SER A 37 -18.35 -1.22 -1.89
C SER A 37 -17.45 -1.54 -0.69
N VAL A 38 -17.99 -2.21 0.32
CA VAL A 38 -17.22 -2.68 1.50
C VAL A 38 -16.12 -3.64 1.08
N ALA A 39 -16.38 -4.59 0.18
CA ALA A 39 -15.36 -5.52 -0.29
C ALA A 39 -14.22 -4.82 -1.03
N LEU A 40 -14.53 -3.86 -1.91
CA LEU A 40 -13.54 -3.05 -2.61
C LEU A 40 -12.72 -2.20 -1.63
N LEU A 41 -13.37 -1.48 -0.73
CA LEU A 41 -12.66 -0.66 0.28
C LEU A 41 -11.81 -1.51 1.22
N GLN A 42 -12.20 -2.76 1.51
CA GLN A 42 -11.40 -3.67 2.32
C GLN A 42 -10.08 -4.07 1.64
N THR A 43 -10.02 -4.08 0.30
CA THR A 43 -8.76 -4.32 -0.43
C THR A 43 -7.77 -3.18 -0.22
N LEU A 44 -8.23 -1.93 -0.35
CA LEU A 44 -7.42 -0.75 -0.03
C LEU A 44 -7.01 -0.72 1.44
N LEU A 45 -7.96 -0.92 2.37
CA LEU A 45 -7.65 -0.97 3.81
C LEU A 45 -6.53 -1.98 4.12
N THR A 46 -6.55 -3.15 3.46
CA THR A 46 -5.52 -4.17 3.65
C THR A 46 -4.17 -3.74 3.08
N ALA A 47 -4.16 -3.09 1.91
CA ALA A 47 -2.95 -2.51 1.33
C ALA A 47 -2.35 -1.44 2.26
N GLU A 48 -3.17 -0.51 2.76
CA GLU A 48 -2.70 0.55 3.67
C GLU A 48 -2.15 0.01 4.98
N ILE A 49 -2.76 -1.04 5.55
CA ILE A 49 -2.20 -1.72 6.73
C ILE A 49 -0.81 -2.29 6.42
N ALA A 50 -0.62 -2.87 5.23
CA ALA A 50 0.69 -3.37 4.81
C ALA A 50 1.72 -2.23 4.70
N CYS A 51 1.33 -1.09 4.11
CA CYS A 51 2.16 0.10 3.99
C CYS A 51 2.54 0.68 5.35
N VAL A 52 1.58 0.83 6.29
CA VAL A 52 1.86 1.24 7.69
C VAL A 52 2.95 0.36 8.30
N LEU A 53 2.82 -0.97 8.20
CA LEU A 53 3.78 -1.90 8.79
C LEU A 53 5.15 -1.79 8.11
N ARG A 54 5.17 -1.71 6.77
CA ARG A 54 6.39 -1.60 5.96
C ARG A 54 7.17 -0.34 6.31
N TYR A 55 6.53 0.82 6.24
CA TYR A 55 7.19 2.11 6.49
C TYR A 55 7.59 2.30 7.94
N SER A 56 6.76 1.83 8.89
CA SER A 56 7.13 1.80 10.31
C SER A 56 8.40 0.98 10.53
N MET A 57 8.48 -0.22 9.96
CA MET A 57 9.66 -1.09 10.05
C MET A 57 10.89 -0.44 9.40
N MET A 58 10.73 0.19 8.23
CA MET A 58 11.85 0.82 7.51
C MET A 58 12.38 2.07 8.22
N SER A 59 11.51 2.87 8.85
CA SER A 59 11.92 4.07 9.61
C SER A 59 12.90 3.75 10.75
N ILE A 60 12.84 2.54 11.30
CA ILE A 60 13.70 2.07 12.41
C ILE A 60 14.74 1.03 11.97
N SER A 61 14.81 0.68 10.69
CA SER A 61 15.85 -0.23 10.19
C SER A 61 17.22 0.44 10.31
N ARG A 62 18.30 -0.34 10.19
CA ARG A 62 19.66 0.20 10.21
C ARG A 62 19.81 1.33 9.19
N GLU A 63 19.31 1.13 7.98
CA GLU A 63 19.39 2.13 6.92
C GLU A 63 18.51 3.36 7.17
N GLY A 64 17.33 3.17 7.78
CA GLY A 64 16.49 4.28 8.22
C GLY A 64 17.16 5.12 9.31
N LEU A 65 17.86 4.49 10.25
CA LEU A 65 18.58 5.19 11.33
C LEU A 65 19.89 5.83 10.86
N GLU A 66 20.59 5.23 9.89
CA GLU A 66 21.83 5.78 9.33
C GLU A 66 21.55 6.93 8.33
N SER A 67 20.35 6.98 7.74
CA SER A 67 19.93 8.03 6.82
C SER A 67 18.94 9.01 7.44
N ASN A 68 19.43 10.18 7.85
CA ASN A 68 18.60 11.24 8.44
C ASN A 68 17.39 11.62 7.56
N TRP A 69 17.53 11.54 6.24
CA TRP A 69 16.45 11.88 5.31
C TRP A 69 15.50 10.70 5.10
N ALA A 70 15.99 9.53 4.68
CA ALA A 70 15.12 8.39 4.36
C ALA A 70 14.31 7.90 5.57
N GLY A 71 14.90 7.86 6.77
CA GLY A 71 14.17 7.50 7.98
C GLY A 71 13.05 8.48 8.33
N THR A 72 13.27 9.79 8.09
CA THR A 72 12.25 10.83 8.30
C THR A 72 11.11 10.69 7.30
N GLU A 73 11.41 10.45 6.02
CA GLU A 73 10.39 10.23 5.00
C GLU A 73 9.55 8.98 5.30
N PHE A 74 10.17 7.85 5.63
CA PHE A 74 9.41 6.64 6.01
C PHE A 74 8.56 6.84 7.26
N GLN A 75 9.01 7.67 8.22
CA GLN A 75 8.20 8.01 9.39
C GLN A 75 7.00 8.89 9.02
N ALA A 76 7.17 9.83 8.08
CA ALA A 76 6.10 10.67 7.57
C ALA A 76 5.06 9.83 6.82
N GLN A 77 5.47 9.02 5.85
CA GLN A 77 4.58 8.10 5.15
C GLN A 77 3.85 7.17 6.12
N ALA A 78 4.55 6.52 7.07
CA ALA A 78 3.88 5.69 8.06
C ALA A 78 2.83 6.45 8.92
N ALA A 79 2.94 7.77 9.05
CA ALA A 79 1.90 8.60 9.68
C ALA A 79 0.72 8.83 8.74
N ASP A 80 0.96 9.14 7.47
CA ASP A 80 -0.06 9.37 6.46
C ASP A 80 -0.86 8.09 6.17
N GLU A 81 -0.19 6.94 6.01
CA GLU A 81 -0.87 5.64 5.84
C GLU A 81 -1.78 5.29 7.02
N ARG A 82 -1.43 5.70 8.24
CA ARG A 82 -2.32 5.51 9.41
C ARG A 82 -3.57 6.36 9.30
N VAL A 83 -3.48 7.55 8.70
CA VAL A 83 -4.64 8.39 8.40
C VAL A 83 -5.48 7.72 7.31
N HIS A 84 -4.88 7.20 6.25
CA HIS A 84 -5.58 6.48 5.17
C HIS A 84 -6.37 5.29 5.72
N VAL A 85 -5.71 4.42 6.50
CA VAL A 85 -6.33 3.30 7.23
C VAL A 85 -7.57 3.74 8.01
N GLN A 86 -7.48 4.84 8.78
CA GLN A 86 -8.59 5.32 9.59
C GLN A 86 -9.75 5.83 8.75
N ARG A 87 -9.46 6.59 7.69
CA ARG A 87 -10.45 7.17 6.78
C ARG A 87 -11.22 6.06 6.03
N ILE A 88 -10.51 5.09 5.47
CA ILE A 88 -11.10 3.95 4.73
C ILE A 88 -11.92 3.06 5.68
N ALA A 89 -11.39 2.71 6.85
CA ALA A 89 -12.14 1.93 7.83
C ALA A 89 -13.41 2.66 8.32
N GLY A 90 -13.31 3.97 8.51
CA GLY A 90 -14.46 4.83 8.82
C GLY A 90 -15.53 4.77 7.73
N ARG A 91 -15.13 4.77 6.45
CA ARG A 91 -16.07 4.62 5.32
C ARG A 91 -16.71 3.23 5.28
N ILE A 92 -15.94 2.17 5.52
CA ILE A 92 -16.47 0.80 5.62
C ILE A 92 -17.55 0.71 6.71
N LEU A 93 -17.34 1.32 7.88
CA LEU A 93 -18.33 1.38 8.95
C LEU A 93 -19.58 2.16 8.55
N ALA A 94 -19.42 3.29 7.86
CA ALA A 94 -20.53 4.12 7.39
C ALA A 94 -21.44 3.39 6.40
N LEU A 95 -20.87 2.48 5.60
CA LEU A 95 -21.59 1.61 4.67
C LEU A 95 -22.25 0.39 5.36
N GLY A 96 -22.12 0.26 6.69
CA GLY A 96 -22.64 -0.87 7.46
C GLY A 96 -21.74 -2.11 7.47
N GLY A 97 -20.53 -2.00 6.92
CA GLY A 97 -19.51 -3.05 6.95
C GLY A 97 -18.79 -3.15 8.29
N LYS A 98 -17.89 -4.14 8.40
CA LYS A 98 -16.97 -4.30 9.53
C LYS A 98 -15.55 -4.30 8.98
N PRO A 99 -14.75 -3.25 9.23
CA PRO A 99 -13.38 -3.21 8.71
C PRO A 99 -12.54 -4.30 9.37
N ASP A 100 -11.85 -5.09 8.56
CA ASP A 100 -10.93 -6.12 9.02
C ASP A 100 -9.50 -5.56 9.07
N TYR A 101 -8.96 -5.46 10.29
CA TYR A 101 -7.58 -5.02 10.56
C TYR A 101 -6.58 -6.18 10.66
N ALA A 102 -7.06 -7.43 10.57
CA ALA A 102 -6.24 -8.62 10.63
C ALA A 102 -6.49 -9.52 9.42
N PRO A 103 -6.36 -8.99 8.18
CA PRO A 103 -6.66 -9.76 6.98
C PRO A 103 -5.78 -11.00 6.91
N ALA A 104 -6.44 -12.13 6.64
CA ALA A 104 -5.73 -13.39 6.43
C ALA A 104 -4.79 -13.27 5.23
N GLY A 105 -3.62 -13.92 5.31
CA GLY A 105 -2.69 -13.96 4.18
C GLY A 105 -1.80 -12.75 3.98
N LEU A 106 -1.82 -11.73 4.85
CA LEU A 106 -0.82 -10.64 4.83
C LEU A 106 0.55 -11.15 5.33
N PHE A 107 1.44 -11.58 4.43
CA PHE A 107 2.71 -12.23 4.75
C PHE A 107 3.77 -11.24 5.26
N SER A 108 3.76 -10.01 4.76
CA SER A 108 4.72 -8.95 5.08
C SER A 108 4.72 -8.57 6.56
N ARG A 109 3.63 -8.83 7.30
CA ARG A 109 3.52 -8.55 8.75
C ARG A 109 4.51 -9.33 9.62
N HIS A 110 5.12 -10.40 9.09
CA HIS A 110 6.08 -11.24 9.80
C HIS A 110 7.54 -10.91 9.47
N VAL A 111 7.79 -9.86 8.68
CA VAL A 111 9.14 -9.47 8.27
C VAL A 111 9.83 -8.68 9.39
N SER A 112 11.04 -9.11 9.76
CA SER A 112 11.91 -8.39 10.70
C SER A 112 12.57 -7.18 10.02
N PRO A 113 12.85 -6.08 10.76
CA PRO A 113 13.67 -4.96 10.27
C PRO A 113 15.12 -5.35 9.91
N ASP A 114 15.56 -6.57 10.24
CA ASP A 114 16.90 -7.03 9.88
C ASP A 114 17.10 -7.07 8.36
N ALA A 115 18.15 -6.39 7.90
CA ALA A 115 18.53 -6.29 6.51
C ALA A 115 19.96 -6.78 6.32
N ALA A 116 20.16 -7.65 5.33
CA ALA A 116 21.49 -7.88 4.78
C ALA A 116 21.98 -6.58 4.10
N GLU A 117 23.29 -6.33 4.09
CA GLU A 117 23.89 -5.19 3.39
C GLU A 117 23.41 -5.10 1.93
N GLY A 118 23.08 -3.88 1.46
CA GLY A 118 22.59 -3.63 0.09
C GLY A 118 21.07 -3.80 -0.09
N ALA A 119 20.31 -4.07 0.96
CA ALA A 119 18.86 -4.28 0.87
C ALA A 119 18.04 -3.00 0.64
N LEU A 120 18.55 -1.80 0.97
CA LEU A 120 17.74 -0.57 0.88
C LEU A 120 17.30 -0.25 -0.56
N ALA A 121 18.22 -0.25 -1.53
CA ALA A 121 17.87 0.04 -2.93
C ALA A 121 16.82 -0.94 -3.45
N LYS A 122 16.97 -2.24 -3.15
CA LYS A 122 15.97 -3.26 -3.48
C LYS A 122 14.62 -2.98 -2.80
N ARG A 123 14.61 -2.65 -1.50
CA ARG A 123 13.38 -2.33 -0.76
C ARG A 123 12.69 -1.06 -1.28
N LEU A 124 13.46 -0.05 -1.68
CA LEU A 124 12.93 1.16 -2.31
C LEU A 124 12.33 0.86 -3.69
N GLU A 125 12.96 -0.01 -4.49
CA GLU A 125 12.40 -0.47 -5.77
C GLU A 125 11.09 -1.24 -5.56
N GLU A 126 11.04 -2.09 -4.53
CA GLU A 126 9.81 -2.77 -4.13
C GLU A 126 8.73 -1.79 -3.65
N ASN A 127 9.09 -0.77 -2.88
CA ASN A 127 8.14 0.24 -2.42
C ASN A 127 7.59 1.05 -3.59
N LEU A 128 8.43 1.57 -4.49
CA LEU A 128 7.97 2.29 -5.68
C LEU A 128 7.04 1.43 -6.57
N ALA A 129 7.34 0.13 -6.71
CA ALA A 129 6.47 -0.77 -7.43
C ALA A 129 5.12 -1.00 -6.71
N ALA A 130 5.11 -1.06 -5.38
CA ALA A 130 3.90 -1.13 -4.57
C ALA A 130 3.07 0.16 -4.71
N GLU A 131 3.68 1.34 -4.56
CA GLU A 131 3.00 2.63 -4.67
C GLU A 131 2.29 2.78 -6.02
N ARG A 132 2.97 2.41 -7.11
CA ARG A 132 2.36 2.44 -8.45
C ARG A 132 1.18 1.48 -8.58
N CYS A 133 1.24 0.32 -7.94
CA CYS A 133 0.16 -0.66 -7.94
C CYS A 133 -1.04 -0.16 -7.11
N VAL A 134 -0.78 0.42 -5.94
CA VAL A 134 -1.81 1.01 -5.07
C VAL A 134 -2.45 2.23 -5.73
N MET A 135 -1.68 3.12 -6.35
CA MET A 135 -2.21 4.25 -7.13
C MET A 135 -3.14 3.80 -8.27
N GLU A 136 -2.76 2.75 -9.02
CA GLU A 136 -3.63 2.24 -10.08
C GLU A 136 -4.95 1.71 -9.49
N LEU A 137 -4.87 1.01 -8.35
CA LEU A 137 -6.06 0.57 -7.62
C LEU A 137 -6.95 1.75 -7.18
N TYR A 138 -6.38 2.81 -6.62
CA TYR A 138 -7.11 4.03 -6.26
C TYR A 138 -7.85 4.61 -7.47
N ARG A 139 -7.17 4.78 -8.61
CA ARG A 139 -7.76 5.33 -9.84
C ARG A 139 -8.93 4.49 -10.34
N GLU A 140 -8.78 3.17 -10.37
CA GLU A 140 -9.83 2.25 -10.79
C GLU A 140 -11.04 2.29 -9.86
N LEU A 141 -10.82 2.33 -8.55
CA LEU A 141 -11.91 2.38 -7.57
C LEU A 141 -12.60 3.75 -7.52
N VAL A 142 -11.86 4.85 -7.68
CA VAL A 142 -12.45 6.19 -7.87
C VAL A 142 -13.40 6.16 -9.06
N ALA A 143 -12.95 5.70 -10.22
CA ALA A 143 -13.78 5.62 -11.43
C ALA A 143 -15.02 4.71 -11.24
N HIS A 144 -14.88 3.60 -10.50
CA HIS A 144 -16.00 2.74 -10.15
C HIS A 144 -17.03 3.46 -9.25
N PHE A 145 -16.55 4.20 -8.25
CA PHE A 145 -17.40 4.86 -7.26
C PHE A 145 -18.02 6.17 -7.74
N GLU A 146 -17.46 6.85 -8.74
CA GLU A 146 -17.96 8.15 -9.23
C GLU A 146 -19.48 8.17 -9.48
N SER A 147 -20.03 7.09 -10.02
CA SER A 147 -21.46 6.99 -10.33
C SER A 147 -22.29 6.18 -9.33
N THR A 148 -21.63 5.39 -8.47
CA THR A 148 -22.29 4.41 -7.58
C THR A 148 -22.26 4.84 -6.12
N ASP A 149 -21.20 5.52 -5.70
CA ASP A 149 -20.97 6.03 -4.36
C ASP A 149 -20.02 7.26 -4.38
N PRO A 150 -20.54 8.46 -4.68
CA PRO A 150 -19.72 9.67 -4.82
C PRO A 150 -18.93 10.05 -3.57
N ASP A 151 -19.42 9.71 -2.37
CA ASP A 151 -18.71 9.96 -1.11
C ASP A 151 -17.46 9.09 -1.00
N SER A 152 -17.55 7.82 -1.41
CA SER A 152 -16.37 6.95 -1.47
C SER A 152 -15.39 7.43 -2.55
N ALA A 153 -15.89 7.85 -3.72
CA ALA A 153 -15.04 8.40 -4.77
C ALA A 153 -14.24 9.61 -4.29
N ALA A 154 -14.91 10.59 -3.67
CA ALA A 154 -14.26 11.79 -3.13
C ALA A 154 -13.21 11.45 -2.06
N LEU A 155 -13.55 10.56 -1.13
CA LEU A 155 -12.62 10.09 -0.10
C LEU A 155 -11.34 9.50 -0.70
N LEU A 156 -11.50 8.61 -1.69
CA LEU A 156 -10.40 7.92 -2.33
C LEU A 156 -9.56 8.86 -3.22
N SER A 157 -10.19 9.84 -3.89
CA SER A 157 -9.46 10.87 -4.62
C SER A 157 -8.57 11.70 -3.72
N GLU A 158 -9.05 12.10 -2.53
CA GLU A 158 -8.24 12.84 -1.56
C GLU A 158 -7.05 12.03 -1.05
N ILE A 159 -7.21 10.72 -0.84
CA ILE A 159 -6.08 9.87 -0.42
C ILE A 159 -5.10 9.65 -1.58
N ALA A 160 -5.59 9.49 -2.81
CA ALA A 160 -4.73 9.30 -3.98
C ALA A 160 -3.79 10.50 -4.24
N GLU A 161 -4.14 11.71 -3.79
CA GLU A 161 -3.24 12.87 -3.84
C GLU A 161 -2.01 12.68 -2.95
N ASP A 162 -2.19 12.09 -1.76
CA ASP A 162 -1.10 11.77 -0.83
C ASP A 162 -0.22 10.65 -1.42
N GLU A 163 -0.81 9.61 -2.02
CA GLU A 163 -0.07 8.51 -2.65
C GLU A 163 0.76 8.93 -3.88
N GLU A 164 0.30 9.92 -4.64
CA GLU A 164 1.09 10.45 -5.75
C GLU A 164 2.33 11.19 -5.25
N ALA A 165 2.26 11.88 -4.10
CA ALA A 165 3.41 12.47 -3.44
C ALA A 165 4.37 11.38 -2.93
N HIS A 166 3.84 10.34 -2.27
CA HIS A 166 4.62 9.18 -1.80
C HIS A 166 5.43 8.53 -2.94
N ALA A 167 4.82 8.31 -4.09
CA ALA A 167 5.49 7.74 -5.25
C ALA A 167 6.65 8.64 -5.75
N SER A 168 6.43 9.96 -5.79
CA SER A 168 7.46 10.94 -6.16
C SER A 168 8.64 10.91 -5.18
N ASP A 169 8.37 10.89 -3.88
CA ASP A 169 9.42 10.85 -2.84
C ASP A 169 10.25 9.56 -2.92
N MET A 170 9.61 8.41 -3.24
CA MET A 170 10.32 7.15 -3.48
C MET A 170 11.24 7.21 -4.71
N GLU A 171 10.82 7.89 -5.78
CA GLU A 171 11.66 8.09 -6.97
C GLU A 171 12.90 8.93 -6.65
N ASP A 172 12.74 10.02 -5.90
CA ASP A 172 13.84 10.89 -5.47
C ASP A 172 14.82 10.17 -4.53
N LEU A 173 14.30 9.37 -3.59
CA LEU A 173 15.11 8.50 -2.73
C LEU A 173 15.91 7.50 -3.57
N LEU A 174 15.27 6.81 -4.51
CA LEU A 174 15.94 5.85 -5.40
C LEU A 174 17.03 6.49 -6.25
N ALA A 175 16.78 7.69 -6.80
CA ALA A 175 17.78 8.43 -7.56
C ALA A 175 19.01 8.74 -6.70
N THR A 176 18.81 9.09 -5.43
CA THR A 176 19.89 9.41 -4.48
C THR A 176 20.77 8.19 -4.15
N TYR A 177 20.20 6.99 -4.03
CA TYR A 177 20.95 5.77 -3.66
C TYR A 177 21.56 5.00 -4.83
N ARG A 178 21.21 5.34 -6.08
CA ARG A 178 21.80 4.74 -7.29
C ARG A 178 23.09 5.41 -7.75
N HIS A 179 23.52 6.49 -7.09
CA HIS A 179 24.73 7.25 -7.37
C HIS A 179 25.78 7.09 -6.27
#